data_AF-A0A547PDC2-F1
#
_entry.id   AF-A0A547PDC2-F1
#
_cell.length_a   1.000
_cell.length_b   1.000
_cell.length_c   1.000
_cell.angle_alpha   90.00
_cell.angle_beta   90.00
_cell.angle_gamma   90.00
#
_symmetry.space_group_name_H-M   'P 1'
#
loop_
_entity.id
_entity.type
_entity.pdbx_description
1 polymer ?
#
loop_
_entity_poly.entity_id
_entity_poly.type
_entity_poly.pdbx_seq_one_letter_code
_entity_poly.pdbx_strand_id
1 'polypeptide(L)'
;MTVQALYASLMTPDGTAPISRAMDWIGGLIFGSFAITLCVLAVAFVGFLMLSGRLALRDALRVILGCFVLLGAPAIASAFI
;
A
#
# COMPACT_ATOMS: atom_id res chain seq x y z
N MET A 1 -5.64 33.36 -7.10
CA MET A 1 -4.61 32.95 -8.09
C MET A 1 -4.72 31.48 -8.51
N THR A 2 -5.54 30.64 -7.86
CA THR A 2 -5.69 29.20 -8.17
C THR A 2 -6.72 28.87 -9.25
N VAL A 3 -7.73 29.73 -9.46
CA VAL A 3 -8.81 29.49 -10.45
C VAL A 3 -8.30 29.67 -11.89
N GLN A 4 -7.31 30.54 -12.10
CA GLN A 4 -6.73 30.76 -13.43
C GLN A 4 -5.85 29.58 -13.92
N ALA A 5 -5.25 28.82 -13.01
CA ALA A 5 -4.50 27.62 -13.38
C ALA A 5 -5.46 26.50 -13.86
N LEU A 6 -6.63 26.39 -13.21
CA LEU A 6 -7.63 25.40 -13.56
C LEU A 6 -8.24 25.66 -14.96
N TYR A 7 -8.59 26.90 -15.32
CA TYR A 7 -9.11 27.18 -16.67
C TYR A 7 -8.06 26.95 -17.76
N ALA A 8 -6.79 27.26 -17.50
CA ALA A 8 -5.71 27.04 -18.44
C ALA A 8 -5.51 25.54 -18.70
N SER A 9 -5.56 24.70 -17.66
CA SER A 9 -5.50 23.24 -17.78
C SER A 9 -6.75 22.59 -18.41
N LEU A 10 -7.90 23.27 -18.40
CA LEU A 10 -9.11 22.83 -19.12
C LEU A 10 -9.11 23.27 -20.60
N MET A 11 -8.36 24.32 -20.93
CA MET A 11 -8.26 24.92 -22.27
C MET A 11 -7.04 24.42 -23.06
N THR A 12 -6.07 23.76 -22.42
CA THR A 12 -5.04 22.97 -23.09
C THR A 12 -5.46 21.51 -23.10
N PRO A 13 -6.06 21.00 -24.19
CA PRO A 13 -6.29 19.57 -24.37
C PRO A 13 -4.95 18.87 -24.62
N ASP A 14 -4.12 18.79 -23.58
CA ASP A 14 -3.05 17.83 -23.50
C ASP A 14 -3.74 16.49 -23.28
N GLY A 15 -4.13 15.80 -24.37
CA GLY A 15 -4.88 14.53 -24.33
C GLY A 15 -4.19 13.41 -23.52
N THR A 16 -2.96 13.65 -23.08
CA THR A 16 -2.14 12.78 -22.23
C THR A 16 -2.16 13.16 -20.73
N ALA A 17 -2.68 14.33 -20.35
CA ALA A 17 -2.75 14.80 -18.95
C ALA A 17 -3.70 13.97 -18.06
N PRO A 18 -4.94 13.62 -18.48
CA PRO A 18 -5.82 12.82 -17.64
C PRO A 18 -5.37 11.35 -17.55
N ILE A 19 -4.83 10.78 -18.65
CA ILE A 19 -4.36 9.39 -18.65
C ILE A 19 -3.09 9.22 -17.82
N SER A 20 -2.15 10.17 -17.87
CA SER A 20 -0.95 10.14 -17.02
C SER A 20 -1.28 10.29 -15.54
N ARG A 21 -2.25 11.15 -15.19
CA ARG A 21 -2.78 11.28 -13.82
C ARG A 21 -3.50 10.02 -13.34
N ALA A 22 -4.26 9.36 -14.22
CA ALA A 22 -4.89 8.07 -13.90
C ALA A 22 -3.84 6.97 -13.69
N MET A 23 -2.79 6.94 -14.51
CA MET A 23 -1.68 5.99 -14.39
C MET A 23 -0.87 6.22 -13.10
N ASP A 24 -0.67 7.47 -12.68
CA ASP A 24 0.00 7.81 -11.42
C ASP A 24 -0.83 7.37 -10.20
N TRP A 25 -2.15 7.57 -10.21
CA TRP A 25 -3.05 7.05 -9.17
C TRP A 25 -3.01 5.52 -9.09
N ILE A 26 -3.08 4.84 -10.23
CA ILE A 26 -2.97 3.37 -10.30
C ILE A 26 -1.59 2.91 -9.81
N GLY A 27 -0.52 3.61 -10.20
CA GLY A 27 0.83 3.35 -9.70
C GLY A 27 0.93 3.48 -8.18
N GLY A 28 0.31 4.51 -7.60
CA GLY A 28 0.20 4.71 -6.16
C GLY A 28 -0.53 3.57 -5.43
N LEU A 29 -1.57 3.00 -6.04
CA LEU A 29 -2.27 1.84 -5.49
C LEU A 29 -1.40 0.56 -5.52
N ILE A 30 -0.59 0.38 -6.56
CA ILE A 30 0.25 -0.81 -6.75
C ILE A 30 1.42 -0.85 -5.77
N PHE A 31 2.01 0.31 -5.43
CA PHE A 31 3.13 0.35 -4.48
C PHE A 31 2.71 0.67 -3.04
N GLY A 32 1.67 1.49 -2.83
CA GLY A 32 1.23 1.91 -1.49
C GLY A 32 0.13 1.04 -0.87
N SER A 33 -0.99 0.85 -1.57
CA SER A 33 -2.12 0.06 -1.04
C SER A 33 -1.85 -1.44 -1.06
N PHE A 34 -1.12 -1.92 -2.08
CA PHE A 34 -0.81 -3.34 -2.23
C PHE A 34 0.04 -3.89 -1.08
N ALA A 35 0.96 -3.09 -0.53
CA ALA A 35 1.81 -3.48 0.60
C ALA A 35 0.99 -3.86 1.85
N ILE A 36 -0.02 -3.05 2.17
CA ILE A 36 -0.89 -3.27 3.33
C ILE A 36 -1.77 -4.50 3.10
N THR A 37 -2.32 -4.64 1.90
CA THR A 37 -3.13 -5.80 1.51
C THR A 37 -2.34 -7.10 1.62
N LEU A 38 -1.07 -7.12 1.19
CA LEU A 38 -0.19 -8.28 1.35
C LEU A 38 0.12 -8.59 2.83
N CYS A 39 0.26 -7.59 3.70
CA CYS A 39 0.40 -7.83 5.15
C CYS A 39 -0.85 -8.53 5.70
N VAL A 40 -2.06 -8.05 5.36
CA VAL A 40 -3.32 -8.66 5.80
C VAL A 40 -3.51 -10.07 5.24
N LEU A 41 -3.16 -10.29 3.98
CA LEU A 41 -3.24 -11.61 3.32
C LEU A 41 -2.32 -12.62 4.03
N ALA A 42 -1.10 -12.22 4.37
CA ALA A 42 -0.16 -13.06 5.13
C ALA A 42 -0.72 -13.42 6.52
N VAL A 43 -1.33 -12.46 7.22
CA VAL A 43 -1.98 -12.69 8.53
C VAL A 43 -3.15 -13.66 8.40
N ALA A 44 -3.97 -13.53 7.35
CA ALA A 44 -5.11 -14.41 7.10
C ALA A 44 -4.67 -15.86 6.83
N PHE A 45 -3.60 -16.07 6.04
CA PHE A 45 -3.02 -17.39 5.82
C PHE A 45 -2.53 -18.00 7.13
N VAL A 46 -1.89 -17.24 8.02
CA VAL A 46 -1.47 -17.76 9.34
C VAL A 46 -2.64 -18.18 10.22
N GLY A 47 -3.70 -17.37 10.27
CA GLY A 47 -4.92 -17.74 10.99
C GLY A 47 -5.54 -19.03 10.44
N PHE A 48 -5.50 -19.21 9.11
CA PHE A 48 -5.95 -20.42 8.45
C PHE A 48 -5.07 -21.64 8.79
N LEU A 49 -3.74 -21.49 8.80
CA LEU A 49 -2.81 -22.56 9.20
C LEU A 49 -2.94 -22.93 10.70
N MET A 50 -3.29 -21.99 11.57
CA MET A 50 -3.62 -22.25 12.98
C MET A 50 -4.91 -23.08 13.13
N LEU A 51 -5.92 -22.80 12.29
CA LEU A 51 -7.18 -23.56 12.26
C LEU A 51 -7.01 -24.99 11.71
N SER A 52 -5.97 -25.23 10.90
CA SER A 52 -5.60 -26.56 10.37
C SER A 52 -5.18 -27.57 11.45
N GLY A 53 -5.14 -27.20 12.73
CA GLY A 53 -5.36 -28.12 13.84
C GLY A 53 -4.14 -28.84 14.40
N ARG A 54 -2.90 -28.57 13.95
CA ARG A 54 -1.70 -29.18 14.59
C ARG A 54 -0.33 -28.52 14.35
N LEU A 55 -0.26 -27.22 14.04
CA LEU A 55 1.00 -26.51 13.78
C LEU A 55 1.20 -25.36 14.77
N ALA A 56 2.44 -25.22 15.24
CA ALA A 56 2.79 -24.67 16.54
C ALA A 56 2.69 -23.13 16.60
N LEU A 57 2.21 -22.59 17.73
CA LEU A 57 2.11 -21.14 18.03
C LEU A 57 3.35 -20.31 17.63
N ARG A 58 4.52 -20.96 17.60
CA ARG A 58 5.80 -20.38 17.15
C ARG A 58 5.75 -19.80 15.73
N ASP A 59 4.99 -20.41 14.82
CA ASP A 59 4.91 -19.97 13.43
C ASP A 59 4.00 -18.75 13.28
N ALA A 60 2.93 -18.67 14.07
CA ALA A 60 2.13 -17.45 14.16
C ALA A 60 2.95 -16.28 14.73
N LEU A 61 3.75 -16.54 15.77
CA LEU A 61 4.59 -15.51 16.39
C LEU A 61 5.63 -14.94 15.41
N ARG A 62 6.26 -15.80 14.59
CA ARG A 62 7.23 -15.38 13.57
C ARG A 62 6.60 -14.49 12.49
N VAL A 63 5.38 -14.78 12.05
CA VAL A 63 4.69 -13.94 11.05
C VAL A 63 4.19 -12.62 11.64
N ILE A 64 3.70 -12.62 12.89
CA ILE A 64 3.30 -11.38 13.57
C ILE A 64 4.49 -10.42 13.70
N LEU A 65 5.67 -10.93 14.09
CA LEU A 65 6.90 -10.14 14.12
C LEU A 65 7.26 -9.59 12.72
N GLY A 66 7.11 -10.40 11.68
CA GLY A 66 7.31 -9.97 10.30
C GLY A 66 6.39 -8.81 9.88
N CYS A 67 5.08 -8.91 10.11
CA CYS A 67 4.15 -7.84 9.72
C CYS A 67 4.37 -6.56 10.57
N PHE A 68 4.76 -6.69 11.85
CA PHE A 68 5.12 -5.53 12.67
C PHE A 68 6.35 -4.79 12.13
N VAL A 69 7.36 -5.52 11.64
CA VAL A 69 8.54 -4.93 11.00
C VAL A 69 8.20 -4.29 9.66
N LEU A 70 7.39 -4.94 8.80
CA LEU A 70 6.99 -4.36 7.51
C LEU A 70 6.15 -3.09 7.64
N LEU A 71 5.28 -2.99 8.65
CA LEU A 71 4.47 -1.79 8.90
C LEU A 71 5.25 -0.72 9.68
N GLY A 72 6.06 -1.13 10.65
CA GLY A 72 6.80 -0.22 11.51
C GLY A 72 8.01 0.41 10.82
N ALA A 73 8.82 -0.38 10.09
CA ALA A 73 10.05 0.08 9.43
C ALA A 73 9.85 1.30 8.51
N PRO A 74 8.87 1.31 7.58
CA PRO A 74 8.66 2.47 6.72
C PRO A 74 8.16 3.70 7.49
N ALA A 75 7.31 3.52 8.51
CA ALA A 75 6.84 4.63 9.35
C ALA A 75 7.98 5.28 10.15
N ILE A 76 8.94 4.47 10.61
CA ILE A 76 10.14 4.96 11.30
C ILE A 76 11.06 5.66 10.30
N ALA A 77 11.30 5.05 9.13
CA ALA A 77 12.13 5.65 8.09
C ALA A 77 11.56 6.97 7.55
N SER A 78 10.24 7.08 7.38
CA SER A 78 9.57 8.33 6.97
C SER A 78 9.58 9.41 8.06
N ALA A 79 9.81 9.05 9.32
CA ALA A 79 9.94 10.02 10.40
C ALA A 79 11.36 10.60 10.51
N PHE A 80 12.35 9.97 9.87
CA PHE A 80 13.75 10.43 9.85
C PHE A 80 14.12 11.24 8.59
N ILE A 81 13.27 11.27 7.56
CA ILE A 81 13.42 12.07 6.33
C ILE A 81 12.56 13.33 6.39
#